data_AF-A0A7V9Z0X2-F1
#
_entry.id   AF-A0A7V9Z0X2-F1
#
_cell.length_a   1.000
_cell.length_b   1.000
_cell.length_c   1.000
_cell.angle_alpha   90.00
_cell.angle_beta   90.00
_cell.angle_gamma   90.00
#
_symmetry.space_group_name_H-M   'P 1'
#
loop_
_entity.id
_entity.type
_entity.pdbx_description
1 polymer ?
#
loop_
_entity_poly.entity_id
_entity_poly.type
_entity_poly.pdbx_seq_one_letter_code
_entity_poly.pdbx_strand_id
1 'polypeptide(L)' 'MENRLDDRLKHYAKYKLLIIDEIGYLPIDKEDAKLFFQLIDLRYEKKSTIFTTNANFKDWGRFSKIQS' A
#
# COMPACT_ATOMS: atom_id res chain seq x y z
N MET A 1 6.83 19.38 0.89
CA MET A 1 5.62 18.55 0.67
C MET A 1 5.77 17.15 1.25
N GLU A 2 6.98 16.56 1.27
CA GLU A 2 7.29 15.23 1.87
C GLU A 2 6.83 15.03 3.32
N ASN A 3 7.04 16.02 4.21
CA ASN A 3 6.60 15.91 5.62
C ASN A 3 5.10 15.55 5.76
N ARG A 4 4.25 16.04 4.85
CA ARG A 4 2.81 15.74 4.91
C ARG A 4 2.49 14.30 4.51
N LEU A 5 3.30 13.68 3.64
CA LEU A 5 3.10 12.29 3.22
C LEU A 5 3.53 11.33 4.33
N ASP A 6 4.67 11.58 4.95
CA ASP A 6 5.16 10.80 6.09
C ASP A 6 4.20 10.84 7.28
N ASP A 7 3.64 12.02 7.57
CA ASP A 7 2.64 12.17 8.63
C ASP A 7 1.35 11.39 8.32
N ARG A 8 0.95 11.32 7.05
CA ARG A 8 -0.20 10.51 6.60
C ARG A 8 0.09 9.03 6.71
N LEU A 9 1.28 8.57 6.34
CA LEU A 9 1.70 7.17 6.49
C LEU A 9 1.66 6.75 7.97
N LYS A 10 2.25 7.55 8.86
CA LYS A 10 2.19 7.31 10.32
C LYS A 10 0.76 7.32 10.84
N HIS A 11 -0.06 8.24 10.33
CA HIS A 11 -1.47 8.32 10.69
C HIS A 11 -2.23 7.03 10.33
N TYR A 12 -2.01 6.44 9.16
CA TYR A 12 -2.67 5.19 8.75
C TYR A 12 -2.04 3.94 9.39
N ALA A 13 -0.74 3.97 9.70
CA ALA A 13 -0.06 2.86 10.35
C ALA A 13 -0.56 2.59 11.79
N LYS A 14 -1.11 3.61 12.48
CA LYS A 14 -1.56 3.47 13.88
C LYS A 14 -2.85 2.66 14.06
N TYR A 15 -3.68 2.53 13.02
CA TYR A 15 -4.97 1.84 13.13
C TYR A 15 -4.77 0.35 13.44
N LYS A 16 -5.51 -0.17 14.44
CA LYS A 16 -5.48 -1.60 14.83
C LYS A 16 -5.91 -2.51 13.68
N LEU A 17 -6.92 -2.09 12.94
CA LEU A 17 -7.38 -2.68 11.70
C LEU A 17 -7.47 -1.58 10.65
N LEU A 18 -6.83 -1.77 9.51
CA LEU A 18 -6.93 -0.90 8.34
C LEU A 18 -7.53 -1.70 7.20
N ILE A 19 -8.55 -1.15 6.56
CA ILE A 19 -9.20 -1.73 5.38
C ILE A 19 -8.90 -0.80 4.20
N ILE A 20 -8.36 -1.35 3.12
CA ILE A 20 -8.02 -0.61 1.90
C ILE A 20 -8.77 -1.27 0.74
N ASP A 21 -9.69 -0.55 0.13
CA ASP A 21 -10.55 -1.10 -0.93
C ASP A 21 -9.98 -0.82 -2.33
N GLU A 22 -10.25 -1.70 -3.29
CA GLU A 22 -9.99 -1.55 -4.73
C GLU A 22 -8.53 -1.26 -5.14
N ILE A 23 -7.55 -1.85 -4.44
CA ILE A 23 -6.14 -1.70 -4.82
C ILE A 23 -5.88 -2.32 -6.21
N GLY A 24 -5.16 -1.58 -7.07
CA GLY A 24 -4.59 -2.12 -8.32
C GLY A 24 -5.39 -1.92 -9.61
N TYR A 25 -6.44 -1.08 -9.60
CA TYR A 25 -7.20 -0.74 -10.82
C TYR A 25 -6.51 0.34 -11.68
N LEU A 26 -5.96 1.38 -11.05
CA LEU A 26 -5.27 2.44 -11.76
C LEU A 26 -3.81 2.05 -12.03
N PRO A 27 -3.17 2.50 -13.12
CA PRO A 27 -1.73 2.47 -13.24
C PRO A 27 -1.17 3.36 -12.13
N ILE A 28 -0.95 2.76 -10.96
CA ILE A 28 -0.39 3.42 -9.80
C ILE A 28 0.97 3.96 -10.26
N ASP A 29 1.14 5.29 -10.23
CA ASP A 29 2.43 5.89 -10.49
C ASP A 29 3.45 5.26 -9.54
N LYS A 30 4.70 5.05 -9.98
CA LYS A 30 5.72 4.34 -9.18
C LYS A 30 5.84 4.88 -7.74
N GLU A 31 5.59 6.17 -7.56
CA GLU A 31 5.57 6.85 -6.26
C GLU A 31 4.40 6.42 -5.37
N ASP A 32 3.19 6.30 -5.91
CA ASP A 32 2.01 5.85 -5.16
C ASP A 32 2.16 4.38 -4.74
N ALA A 33 2.76 3.54 -5.59
CA ALA A 33 3.05 2.14 -5.28
C ALA A 33 4.06 2.05 -4.13
N LYS A 34 5.09 2.90 -4.17
CA LYS A 34 6.08 3.01 -3.09
C LYS A 34 5.45 3.40 -1.76
N LEU A 35 4.54 4.38 -1.74
CA LEU A 35 3.83 4.77 -0.52
C LEU A 35 2.96 3.63 0.04
N PHE A 36 2.26 2.89 -0.84
CA PHE A 36 1.49 1.72 -0.43
C PHE A 36 2.39 0.66 0.21
N PHE A 37 3.50 0.29 -0.43
CA PHE A 37 4.44 -0.68 0.14
C PHE A 37 5.04 -0.20 1.47
N GLN A 38 5.44 1.08 1.56
CA GLN A 38 5.91 1.65 2.83
C GLN A 38 4.86 1.53 3.95
N LEU A 39 3.58 1.77 3.64
CA LEU A 39 2.50 1.60 4.62
C LEU A 39 2.34 0.13 5.03
N ILE A 40 2.40 -0.80 4.08
CA ILE A 40 2.31 -2.24 4.36
C ILE A 40 3.50 -2.68 5.22
N ASP A 41 4.73 -2.28 4.90
CA ASP A 41 5.94 -2.60 5.66
C ASP A 41 5.86 -2.08 7.10
N LEU A 42 5.35 -0.86 7.30
CA LEU A 42 5.14 -0.30 8.64
C LEU A 42 4.13 -1.10 9.48
N ARG A 43 3.18 -1.77 8.83
CA ARG A 43 2.07 -2.51 9.47
C ARG A 43 2.33 -4.02 9.56
N TYR A 44 3.20 -4.55 8.70
CA TYR A 44 3.56 -5.97 8.64
C TYR A 44 4.02 -6.47 10.02
N GLU A 45 3.51 -7.64 10.43
CA GLU A 45 3.72 -8.28 11.74
C GLU A 45 3.31 -7.46 12.99
N LYS A 46 2.79 -6.23 12.82
CA LYS A 46 2.44 -5.33 13.92
C LYS A 46 0.95 -5.05 14.04
N LYS A 47 0.23 -4.95 12.92
CA LYS A 47 -1.19 -4.56 12.85
C LYS A 47 -1.91 -5.30 11.72
N SER A 48 -3.18 -5.63 11.95
CA SER A 48 -4.00 -6.31 10.94
C SER A 48 -4.35 -5.35 9.80
N THR A 49 -4.18 -5.81 8.57
CA THR A 49 -4.52 -5.05 7.37
C THR A 49 -5.31 -5.95 6.44
N ILE A 50 -6.47 -5.46 6.00
CA ILE A 50 -7.27 -6.10 4.96
C ILE A 50 -7.18 -5.17 3.75
N PHE A 51 -6.94 -5.73 2.58
CA PHE A 51 -7.13 -4.98 1.35
C PHE A 51 -7.88 -5.84 0.34
N THR A 52 -8.67 -5.20 -0.50
CA THR A 52 -9.34 -5.84 -1.63
C THR A 52 -8.65 -5.39 -2.91
N THR A 53 -8.73 -6.22 -3.93
CA THR A 53 -8.22 -5.90 -5.25
C THR A 53 -9.18 -6.44 -6.29
N ASN A 54 -9.35 -5.68 -7.37
CA ASN A 54 -10.00 -6.18 -8.58
C ASN A 54 -8.96 -6.71 -9.58
N ALA A 55 -7.66 -6.67 -9.24
CA ALA A 55 -6.58 -7.20 -10.06
C ALA A 55 -6.48 -8.73 -9.90
N ASN A 56 -6.43 -9.44 -11.03
CA ASN A 56 -6.25 -10.89 -11.01
C ASN A 56 -4.88 -11.24 -10.46
N PHE A 57 -4.74 -12.35 -9.73
CA PHE A 57 -3.48 -12.80 -9.15
C PHE A 57 -2.29 -12.83 -10.15
N LYS A 58 -2.57 -13.07 -11.44
CA LYS A 58 -1.56 -13.05 -12.52
C LYS A 58 -0.97 -11.66 -12.80
N ASP A 59 -1.75 -10.60 -12.56
CA ASP A 59 -1.34 -9.21 -12.77
C ASP A 59 -0.47 -8.68 -11.61
N TRP A 60 -0.41 -9.42 -10.49
CA TRP A 60 0.40 -9.05 -9.33
C TRP A 60 1.91 -9.07 -9.61
N GLY A 61 2.35 -9.88 -10.58
CA GLY A 61 3.76 -9.88 -11.02
C GLY A 61 4.21 -8.54 -11.64
N ARG A 62 3.27 -7.67 -12.05
CA ARG A 62 3.58 -6.31 -12.47
C ARG A 62 3.97 -5.42 -11.30
N PHE A 63 3.40 -5.62 -10.11
CA PHE A 63 3.76 -4.89 -8.90
C PHE A 63 5.12 -5.34 -8.34
N SER A 64 5.47 -6.63 -8.41
CA SER A 64 6.76 -7.12 -7.91
C SER A 64 7.96 -6.59 -8.70
N LYS A 65 7.78 -6.31 -10.00
CA LYS A 65 8.80 -5.68 -10.86
C LYS A 65 9.01 -4.19 -10.61
N ILE A 66 8.17 -3.53 -9.82
CA ILE A 66 8.33 -2.11 -9.47
C ILE A 66 9.36 -1.93 -8.34
N GLN A 67 9.59 -2.97 -7.52
CA GLN A 67 10.61 -2.97 -6.47
C GLN A 67 11.96 -3.58 -6.88
N SER A 68 12.08 -4.18 -8.08
CA SER A 68 13.33 -4.76 -8.61
C SER A 68 14.13 -3.76 -9.44
#